data_AF-A0A2G9FYE4-F1
#
_entry.id   AF-A0A2G9FYE4-F1
#
_cell.length_a   1.000
_cell.length_b   1.000
_cell.length_c   1.000
_cell.angle_alpha   90.00
_cell.angle_beta   90.00
_cell.angle_gamma   90.00
#
_symmetry.space_group_name_H-M   'P 1'
#
loop_
_entity.id
_entity.type
_entity.pdbx_description
1 polymer ?
#
loop_
_entity_poly.entity_id
_entity_poly.type
_entity_poly.pdbx_seq_one_letter_code
_entity_poly.pdbx_strand_id
1 'polypeptide(L)'
;MGVITYDMEVPSLVPAAKMFKALVLDADILFPRLCLKLLRMSKSLKEMAVYSIVEGDALMDFFESITYHIKIVPSEDGGCICKNRSIYHTKEGIEISEEKIKEGKEKATVMFKAIEAYLQANPDA
;
A
#
# COMPACT_ATOMS: atom_id res chain seq x y z
N MET A 1 23.09 6.33 1.90
CA MET A 1 21.70 5.80 1.83
C MET A 1 21.08 6.07 0.46
N GLY A 2 20.39 5.10 -0.13
CA GLY A 2 19.66 5.25 -1.39
C GLY A 2 18.16 5.45 -1.14
N VAL A 3 17.49 6.19 -2.03
CA VAL A 3 16.02 6.33 -2.03
C VAL A 3 15.50 5.85 -3.36
N ILE A 4 14.57 4.90 -3.33
CA ILE A 4 13.96 4.35 -4.52
C ILE A 4 12.46 4.65 -4.47
N THR A 5 11.93 5.28 -5.52
CA THR A 5 10.51 5.65 -5.59
C THR A 5 9.81 4.94 -6.74
N TYR A 6 8.61 4.42 -6.47
CA TYR A 6 7.75 3.81 -7.47
C TYR A 6 6.33 4.34 -7.36
N ASP A 7 5.78 4.73 -8.49
CA ASP A 7 4.37 5.07 -8.65
C ASP A 7 3.63 3.90 -9.30
N MET A 8 2.45 3.58 -8.76
CA MET A 8 1.53 2.59 -9.30
C MET A 8 0.13 3.18 -9.31
N GLU A 9 -0.61 2.98 -10.40
CA GLU A 9 -2.02 3.30 -10.49
C GLU A 9 -2.79 2.03 -10.82
N VAL A 10 -3.80 1.71 -10.02
CA VAL A 10 -4.64 0.52 -10.20
C VAL A 10 -6.10 0.95 -10.23
N PRO A 11 -6.81 0.77 -11.37
CA PRO A 11 -8.25 0.98 -11.41
C PRO A 11 -8.96 -0.15 -10.67
N SER A 12 -10.07 0.17 -10.02
CA SER A 12 -10.94 -0.77 -9.32
C SER A 12 -12.39 -0.39 -9.53
N LEU A 13 -13.27 -1.39 -9.61
CA LEU A 13 -14.72 -1.18 -9.65
C LEU A 13 -15.31 -0.92 -8.26
N VAL A 14 -14.50 -0.98 -7.20
CA VAL A 14 -14.94 -0.70 -5.83
C VAL A 14 -15.01 0.82 -5.62
N PRO A 15 -16.09 1.35 -5.01
CA PRO A 15 -16.18 2.77 -4.70
C PRO A 15 -15.04 3.27 -3.81
N ALA A 16 -14.53 4.47 -4.08
CA ALA A 16 -13.38 5.06 -3.40
C ALA A 16 -13.47 5.02 -1.86
N ALA A 17 -14.65 5.30 -1.30
CA ALA A 17 -14.87 5.32 0.15
C ALA A 17 -14.68 3.93 0.79
N LYS A 18 -15.18 2.87 0.14
CA LYS A 18 -15.01 1.48 0.62
C LYS A 18 -13.55 1.05 0.52
N MET A 19 -12.92 1.35 -0.62
CA MET A 19 -11.52 1.02 -0.83
C MET A 19 -10.60 1.74 0.16
N PHE A 20 -10.87 3.02 0.46
CA PHE A 20 -10.12 3.78 1.47
C PHE A 20 -10.30 3.20 2.87
N LYS A 21 -11.54 2.88 3.25
CA LYS A 21 -11.83 2.25 4.54
C LYS A 21 -11.05 0.94 4.68
N ALA A 22 -11.09 0.06 3.69
CA ALA A 22 -10.38 -1.21 3.71
C ALA A 22 -8.85 -1.05 3.77
N LEU A 23 -8.26 -0.22 2.92
CA LEU A 23 -6.81 -0.05 2.82
C LEU A 23 -6.18 0.74 3.96
N VAL A 24 -6.94 1.64 4.58
CA VAL A 24 -6.39 2.62 5.54
C VAL A 24 -6.97 2.44 6.94
N LEU A 25 -8.28 2.25 7.06
CA LEU A 25 -8.97 2.22 8.36
C LEU A 25 -9.05 0.79 8.93
N ASP A 26 -9.31 -0.20 8.07
CA ASP A 26 -9.48 -1.61 8.44
C ASP A 26 -8.26 -2.47 8.06
N ALA A 27 -7.12 -1.84 7.75
CA ALA A 27 -5.91 -2.55 7.34
C ALA A 27 -5.42 -3.54 8.40
N ASP A 28 -5.64 -3.22 9.67
CA ASP A 28 -5.33 -4.05 10.83
C ASP A 28 -6.26 -5.25 10.99
N ILE A 29 -7.51 -5.09 10.59
CA ILE A 29 -8.53 -6.15 10.57
C ILE A 29 -8.28 -7.09 9.38
N LEU A 30 -8.02 -6.53 8.20
CA LEU A 30 -7.83 -7.29 6.95
C LEU A 30 -6.47 -7.97 6.89
N PHE A 31 -5.44 -7.37 7.51
CA PHE A 31 -4.09 -7.91 7.52
C PHE A 31 -3.55 -8.08 8.93
N PRO A 32 -4.10 -9.01 9.73
CA PRO A 32 -3.64 -9.24 11.10
C PRO A 32 -2.17 -9.72 11.14
N ARG A 33 -1.66 -10.31 10.05
CA ARG A 33 -0.25 -10.70 9.90
C ARG A 33 0.67 -9.58 9.44
N LEU A 34 0.15 -8.52 8.83
CA LEU A 34 0.93 -7.33 8.52
C LEU A 34 0.99 -6.56 9.84
N CYS A 35 2.00 -6.87 10.66
CA CYS A 35 2.17 -6.31 12.01
C CYS A 35 1.97 -4.79 12.02
N LEU A 36 0.73 -4.37 12.31
CA LEU A 36 0.32 -2.97 12.29
C LEU A 36 1.01 -2.14 13.38
N LYS A 37 1.64 -2.81 14.36
CA LYS A 37 2.43 -2.16 15.42
C LYS A 37 3.57 -1.28 14.89
N LEU A 38 3.95 -1.43 13.63
CA LEU A 38 5.12 -0.78 13.02
C LEU A 38 4.70 0.27 11.96
N LEU A 39 3.38 0.48 11.82
CA LEU A 39 2.79 1.44 10.91
C LEU A 39 2.77 2.82 11.55
N ARG A 40 3.63 3.72 11.09
CA ARG A 40 3.56 5.13 11.49
C ARG A 40 2.69 5.88 10.49
N MET A 41 1.41 6.08 10.81
CA MET A 41 0.54 6.96 10.03
C MET A 41 0.95 8.42 10.27
N SER A 42 1.43 9.09 9.23
CA SER A 42 1.90 10.48 9.33
C SER A 42 0.80 11.48 9.01
N LYS A 43 -0.13 11.11 8.11
CA LYS A 43 -1.25 11.95 7.70
C LYS A 43 -2.36 11.12 7.07
N SER A 44 -3.62 11.41 7.42
CA SER A 44 -4.81 10.87 6.75
C SER A 44 -5.79 12.01 6.46
N LEU A 45 -6.23 12.11 5.22
CA LEU A 45 -7.31 12.95 4.71
C LEU A 45 -8.29 12.05 3.98
N LYS A 46 -9.54 12.50 3.76
CA LYS A 46 -10.63 11.70 3.16
C LYS A 46 -10.29 10.91 1.88
N GLU A 47 -9.24 11.29 1.15
CA GLU A 47 -8.83 10.69 -0.12
C GLU A 47 -7.33 10.36 -0.20
N MET A 48 -6.57 10.64 0.86
CA MET A 48 -5.12 10.47 0.86
C MET A 48 -4.61 10.02 2.23
N ALA A 49 -3.83 8.95 2.25
CA ALA A 49 -3.16 8.44 3.43
C ALA A 49 -1.66 8.33 3.18
N VAL A 50 -0.87 8.71 4.17
CA VAL A 50 0.58 8.48 4.18
C VAL A 50 0.93 7.68 5.42
N TYR A 51 1.58 6.54 5.21
CA TYR A 51 2.06 5.69 6.28
C TYR A 51 3.44 5.12 5.95
N SER A 52 4.21 4.82 6.98
CA SER A 52 5.54 4.23 6.84
C SER A 52 5.64 2.94 7.63
N ILE A 53 6.27 1.94 7.01
CA ILE A 53 6.78 0.73 7.68
C ILE A 53 8.22 1.05 8.08
N VAL A 54 8.50 1.03 9.37
CA VAL A 54 9.85 1.31 9.91
C VAL A 54 10.51 0.10 10.57
N GLU A 55 9.74 -0.97 10.76
CA GLU A 55 10.22 -2.23 11.33
C GLU A 55 9.39 -3.40 10.74
N GLY A 56 9.90 -4.63 10.89
CA GLY A 56 9.19 -5.86 10.54
C GLY A 56 9.71 -6.53 9.26
N ASP A 57 9.28 -7.78 9.04
CA ASP A 57 9.79 -8.67 7.99
C ASP A 57 9.64 -8.10 6.57
N ALA A 58 8.70 -7.17 6.37
CA ALA A 58 8.50 -6.46 5.11
C ALA A 58 9.72 -5.64 4.65
N LEU A 59 10.60 -5.23 5.58
CA LEU A 59 11.83 -4.51 5.25
C LEU A 59 12.93 -5.42 4.68
N MET A 60 12.82 -6.75 4.89
CA MET A 60 13.74 -7.78 4.39
C MET A 60 15.23 -7.48 4.68
N ASP A 61 15.50 -6.77 5.77
CA ASP A 61 16.82 -6.22 6.14
C ASP A 61 17.53 -5.32 5.11
N PHE A 62 16.91 -5.04 3.96
CA PHE A 62 17.45 -4.16 2.93
C PHE A 62 17.03 -2.71 3.13
N PHE A 63 15.84 -2.51 3.69
CA PHE A 63 15.24 -1.20 3.86
C PHE A 63 15.31 -0.75 5.31
N GLU A 64 15.55 0.54 5.51
CA GLU A 64 15.37 1.21 6.81
C GLU A 64 13.91 1.57 7.03
N SER A 65 13.24 2.00 5.96
CA SER A 65 11.81 2.24 5.97
C SER A 65 11.21 2.17 4.58
N ILE A 66 9.90 1.93 4.53
CA ILE A 66 9.11 2.03 3.31
C ILE A 66 7.93 2.96 3.60
N THR A 67 7.85 4.06 2.87
CA THR A 67 6.77 5.04 2.99
C THR A 67 5.81 4.93 1.82
N TYR A 68 4.53 4.78 2.10
CA TYR A 68 3.47 4.69 1.12
C TYR A 68 2.63 5.96 1.15
N HIS A 69 2.43 6.56 -0.01
CA HIS A 69 1.49 7.63 -0.24
C HIS A 69 0.35 7.06 -1.09
N ILE A 70 -0.75 6.74 -0.44
CA ILE A 70 -1.95 6.24 -1.09
C ILE A 70 -2.90 7.41 -1.33
N LYS A 71 -3.37 7.54 -2.57
CA LYS A 71 -4.43 8.45 -2.96
C LYS A 71 -5.49 7.67 -3.72
N ILE A 72 -6.74 7.78 -3.31
CA ILE A 72 -7.86 7.08 -3.93
C ILE A 72 -8.78 8.12 -4.56
N VAL A 73 -8.99 8.01 -5.87
CA VAL A 73 -9.77 8.98 -6.64
C VAL A 73 -11.00 8.27 -7.21
N PRO A 74 -12.23 8.78 -7.03
CA PRO A 74 -13.41 8.22 -7.67
C PRO A 74 -13.28 8.23 -9.21
N SER A 75 -13.78 7.20 -9.88
CA SER A 75 -13.89 7.14 -11.33
C SER A 75 -15.34 7.29 -11.80
N GLU A 76 -15.53 7.69 -13.06
CA GLU A 76 -16.86 7.97 -13.64
C GLU A 76 -17.79 6.75 -13.68
N ASP A 77 -17.22 5.54 -13.69
CA ASP A 77 -17.92 4.25 -13.66
C ASP A 77 -18.42 3.84 -12.25
N GLY A 78 -18.27 4.72 -11.26
CA GLY A 78 -18.65 4.45 -9.86
C GLY A 78 -17.59 3.69 -9.05
N GLY A 79 -16.46 3.35 -9.67
CA GLY A 79 -15.31 2.74 -9.03
C GLY A 79 -14.32 3.76 -8.44
N CYS A 80 -13.04 3.38 -8.40
CA CYS A 80 -11.95 4.28 -8.08
C CYS A 80 -10.63 3.93 -8.78
N ILE A 81 -9.73 4.90 -8.82
CA ILE A 81 -8.33 4.73 -9.18
C ILE A 81 -7.49 4.88 -7.90
N CYS A 82 -6.83 3.80 -7.53
CA CYS A 82 -5.88 3.79 -6.42
C CYS A 82 -4.49 4.14 -6.93
N LYS A 83 -3.99 5.31 -6.53
CA LYS A 83 -2.63 5.76 -6.79
C LYS A 83 -1.78 5.50 -5.56
N ASN A 84 -0.76 4.66 -5.70
CA ASN A 84 0.18 4.35 -4.64
C ASN A 84 1.58 4.79 -5.07
N ARG A 85 2.16 5.73 -4.33
CA ARG A 85 3.59 6.05 -4.40
C ARG A 85 4.32 5.39 -3.23
N SER A 86 5.17 4.42 -3.54
CA SER A 86 6.02 3.72 -2.57
C SER A 86 7.44 4.28 -2.61
N ILE A 87 7.96 4.68 -1.46
CA ILE A 87 9.29 5.26 -1.26
C ILE A 87 10.08 4.34 -0.35
N TYR A 88 11.12 3.71 -0.87
CA TYR A 88 11.97 2.75 -0.19
C TYR A 88 13.28 3.43 0.20
N HIS A 89 13.57 3.48 1.49
CA HIS A 89 14.84 3.96 2.03
C HIS A 89 15.76 2.77 2.25
N THR A 90 16.86 2.68 1.50
CA THR A 90 17.80 1.56 1.61
C THR A 90 18.85 1.81 2.69
N LYS A 91 19.24 0.73 3.39
CA LYS A 91 20.42 0.76 4.26
C LYS A 91 21.68 1.09 3.44
N GLU A 92 22.70 1.63 4.09
CA GLU A 92 23.94 1.99 3.41
C GLU A 92 24.65 0.78 2.77
N GLY A 93 25.21 0.99 1.58
CA GLY A 93 25.91 -0.05 0.82
C GLY A 93 25.02 -1.11 0.17
N ILE A 94 23.69 -1.00 0.27
CA ILE A 94 22.76 -1.96 -0.34
C ILE A 94 22.31 -1.47 -1.71
N GLU A 95 22.66 -2.23 -2.74
CA GLU A 95 22.07 -2.11 -4.07
C GLU A 95 20.86 -3.02 -4.21
N ILE A 96 19.72 -2.45 -4.62
CA ILE A 96 18.50 -3.20 -4.91
C ILE A 96 18.46 -3.51 -6.41
N SER A 97 18.46 -4.78 -6.76
CA SER A 97 18.26 -5.25 -8.14
C SER A 97 16.85 -4.93 -8.65
N GLU A 98 16.69 -4.71 -9.95
CA GLU A 98 15.38 -4.55 -10.62
C GLU A 98 14.41 -5.72 -10.36
N GLU A 99 14.93 -6.93 -10.19
CA GLU A 99 14.12 -8.13 -9.89
C GLU A 99 13.39 -8.00 -8.54
N LYS A 100 14.11 -7.67 -7.47
CA LYS A 100 13.52 -7.39 -6.14
C LYS A 100 12.47 -6.28 -6.16
N ILE A 101 12.70 -5.25 -6.99
CA ILE A 101 11.72 -4.17 -7.20
C ILE A 101 10.44 -4.73 -7.83
N LYS A 102 10.59 -5.56 -8.85
CA LYS A 102 9.47 -6.20 -9.55
C LYS A 102 8.69 -7.13 -8.62
N GLU A 103 9.37 -7.93 -7.81
CA GLU A 103 8.73 -8.77 -6.78
C GLU A 103 7.92 -7.93 -5.79
N GLY A 104 8.45 -6.79 -5.35
CA GLY A 104 7.73 -5.86 -4.47
C GLY A 104 6.44 -5.35 -5.11
N LYS A 105 6.48 -4.98 -6.40
CA LYS A 105 5.30 -4.54 -7.17
C LYS A 105 4.28 -5.66 -7.34
N GLU A 106 4.72 -6.87 -7.64
CA GLU A 106 3.83 -8.03 -7.78
C GLU A 106 3.15 -8.36 -6.46
N LYS A 107 3.89 -8.38 -5.35
CA LYS A 107 3.32 -8.57 -4.00
C LYS A 107 2.27 -7.50 -3.66
N ALA A 108 2.56 -6.23 -3.92
CA ALA A 108 1.60 -5.14 -3.71
C ALA A 108 0.34 -5.29 -4.58
N THR A 109 0.49 -5.73 -5.82
CA THR A 109 -0.63 -5.96 -6.76
C THR A 109 -1.50 -7.13 -6.32
N VAL A 110 -0.88 -8.23 -5.88
CA VAL A 110 -1.60 -9.41 -5.34
C VAL A 110 -2.39 -9.01 -4.09
N MET A 111 -1.79 -8.24 -3.19
CA MET A 111 -2.45 -7.73 -2.00
C MET A 111 -3.65 -6.84 -2.36
N PHE A 112 -3.48 -5.90 -3.30
CA PHE A 112 -4.56 -5.04 -3.77
C PHE A 112 -5.74 -5.84 -4.34
N LYS A 113 -5.46 -6.82 -5.21
CA LYS A 113 -6.50 -7.68 -5.78
C LYS A 113 -7.22 -8.53 -4.73
N ALA A 114 -6.52 -8.97 -3.70
CA ALA A 114 -7.14 -9.72 -2.60
C ALA A 114 -8.14 -8.85 -1.81
N ILE A 115 -7.82 -7.58 -1.56
CA ILE A 115 -8.72 -6.61 -0.91
C ILE A 115 -9.92 -6.34 -1.80
N GLU A 116 -9.69 -6.08 -3.09
CA GLU A 116 -10.76 -5.85 -4.05
C GLU A 116 -11.74 -7.04 -4.09
N ALA A 117 -11.22 -8.27 -4.21
CA ALA A 117 -12.04 -9.49 -4.21
C ALA A 117 -12.80 -9.67 -2.88
N TYR A 118 -12.17 -9.36 -1.73
CA TYR A 118 -12.82 -9.40 -0.43
C TYR A 118 -14.00 -8.41 -0.36
N LEU A 119 -13.81 -7.16 -0.79
CA LEU A 119 -14.85 -6.13 -0.77
C LEU A 119 -15.98 -6.43 -1.76
N GLN A 120 -15.68 -7.06 -2.89
CA GLN A 120 -16.69 -7.52 -3.84
C GLN A 120 -17.51 -8.68 -3.28
N ALA A 121 -16.87 -9.61 -2.57
CA ALA A 121 -17.54 -10.74 -1.94
C ALA A 121 -18.34 -10.35 -0.68
N ASN A 122 -18.00 -9.21 -0.06
CA ASN A 122 -18.63 -8.72 1.17
C ASN A 122 -19.14 -7.29 0.99
N PRO A 123 -20.31 -7.09 0.35
CA PRO A 123 -20.84 -5.75 0.03
C PRO A 123 -21.08 -4.86 1.26
N ASP A 124 -21.29 -5.45 2.43
CA ASP A 124 -21.58 -4.76 3.70
C ASP A 124 -20.32 -4.43 4.54
N ALA A 125 -19.13 -4.82 4.07
CA ALA A 125 -17.85 -4.49 4.72
C ALA A 125 -17.53 -2.99 4.64
#